data_AF-A0AAD5NV21-F1
#
_entry.id   AF-A0AAD5NV21-F1
#
_cell.length_a   1.000
_cell.length_b   1.000
_cell.length_c   1.000
_cell.angle_alpha   90.00
_cell.angle_beta   90.00
_cell.angle_gamma   90.00
#
_symmetry.space_group_name_H-M   'P 1'
#
loop_
_entity.id
_entity.type
_entity.pdbx_description
1 polymer ?
#
loop_
_entity_poly.entity_id
_entity_poly.type
_entity_poly.pdbx_seq_one_letter_code
_entity_poly.pdbx_strand_id
1 'polypeptide(L)'
;MSTSRKITLKSSDGEALEKDEAVALESQMIKQIIKDDCADNGILLPEVTSKILYKIIEYCKKQVESPKSNDCATSAVDNHLKAWDAEFVKVDQDTLFDLILAANYLNIKSLLDLTYQTVLDLTDGKTVEELIKWYNMKVDQEN
;
A
#
# COMPACT_ATOMS: atom_id res chain seq x y z
N MET A 1 -20.63 20.10 -5.21
CA MET A 1 -19.75 19.87 -6.37
C MET A 1 -18.33 19.74 -5.83
N SER A 2 -17.94 18.57 -5.35
CA SER A 2 -16.58 18.38 -4.81
C SER A 2 -15.63 18.28 -5.98
N THR A 3 -14.85 19.33 -6.22
CA THR A 3 -13.72 19.29 -7.14
C THR A 3 -12.66 18.39 -6.50
N SER A 4 -12.66 17.10 -6.84
CA SER A 4 -11.56 16.21 -6.47
C SER A 4 -10.30 16.79 -7.09
N ARG A 5 -9.39 17.36 -6.28
CA ARG A 5 -8.06 17.69 -6.79
C ARG A 5 -7.40 16.39 -7.19
N LYS A 6 -6.61 16.45 -8.26
CA LYS A 6 -5.89 15.29 -8.77
C LYS A 6 -4.42 15.48 -8.53
N ILE A 7 -3.74 14.40 -8.20
CA ILE A 7 -2.32 14.38 -7.89
C ILE A 7 -1.66 13.45 -8.89
N THR A 8 -0.52 13.90 -9.41
CA THR A 8 0.31 13.10 -10.30
C THR A 8 1.37 12.38 -9.46
N LEU A 9 1.36 11.06 -9.47
CA LEU A 9 2.39 10.21 -8.87
C LEU A 9 3.28 9.68 -9.98
N LYS A 10 4.58 9.87 -9.88
CA LYS A 10 5.56 9.37 -10.85
C LYS A 10 6.29 8.18 -10.25
N SER A 11 6.20 7.03 -10.90
CA SER A 11 6.91 5.82 -10.49
C SER A 11 8.39 5.87 -10.87
N SER A 12 9.14 4.91 -10.33
CA SER A 12 10.58 4.77 -10.54
C SER A 12 10.98 4.47 -11.99
N ASP A 13 10.09 3.84 -12.75
CA ASP A 13 10.22 3.53 -14.19
C ASP A 13 9.79 4.69 -15.09
N GLY A 14 9.44 5.85 -14.52
CA GLY A 14 9.14 7.08 -15.24
C GLY A 14 7.69 7.21 -15.71
N GLU A 15 6.80 6.29 -15.34
CA GLU A 15 5.37 6.44 -15.61
C GLU A 15 4.73 7.44 -14.64
N ALA A 16 3.83 8.28 -15.16
CA ALA A 16 3.08 9.25 -14.37
C ALA A 16 1.61 8.83 -14.28
N LEU A 17 1.10 8.69 -13.06
CA LEU A 17 -0.25 8.27 -12.75
C LEU A 17 -1.01 9.40 -12.06
N GLU A 18 -2.01 9.93 -12.76
CA GLU A 18 -2.93 10.92 -12.21
C GLU A 18 -4.05 10.19 -11.44
N LYS A 19 -4.21 10.51 -10.16
CA LYS A 19 -5.25 9.94 -9.27
C LYS A 19 -5.91 11.01 -8.42
N ASP A 20 -7.11 10.70 -7.94
CA ASP A 20 -7.84 11.57 -7.04
C ASP A 20 -7.07 11.75 -5.73
N GLU A 21 -7.02 12.99 -5.23
CA GLU A 21 -6.42 13.36 -3.95
C GLU A 21 -6.94 12.47 -2.82
N ALA A 22 -8.24 12.12 -2.82
CA ALA A 22 -8.84 11.25 -1.82
C ALA A 22 -8.17 9.86 -1.74
N VAL A 23 -7.81 9.27 -2.88
CA VAL A 23 -7.11 7.98 -2.93
C VAL A 23 -5.66 8.14 -2.48
N ALA A 24 -5.02 9.24 -2.88
CA ALA A 24 -3.65 9.55 -2.50
C ALA A 24 -3.49 9.89 -1.01
N LEU A 25 -4.53 10.43 -0.36
CA LEU A 25 -4.56 10.79 1.07
C LEU A 25 -4.57 9.58 2.01
N GLU A 26 -4.84 8.37 1.52
CA GLU A 26 -4.63 7.14 2.30
C GLU A 26 -3.14 6.95 2.65
N SER A 27 -2.23 7.50 1.84
CA SER A 27 -0.80 7.58 2.16
C SER A 27 -0.51 8.77 3.07
N GLN A 28 0.04 8.50 4.26
CA GLN A 28 0.47 9.56 5.16
C GLN A 28 1.64 10.37 4.58
N MET A 29 2.53 9.74 3.80
CA MET A 29 3.62 10.44 3.13
C MET A 29 3.09 11.47 2.14
N ILE A 30 2.20 11.06 1.23
CA ILE A 30 1.59 11.95 0.23
C ILE A 30 0.80 13.06 0.93
N LYS A 31 0.08 12.74 2.01
CA LYS A 31 -0.63 13.73 2.82
C LYS A 31 0.28 14.83 3.39
N GLN A 32 1.49 14.50 3.85
CA GLN A 32 2.45 15.52 4.29
C GLN A 32 2.95 16.36 3.11
N ILE A 33 3.28 15.73 1.98
CA ILE A 33 3.76 16.44 0.77
C ILE A 33 2.74 17.44 0.24
N ILE A 34 1.45 17.08 0.22
CA ILE A 34 0.36 17.99 -0.17
C ILE A 34 0.24 19.15 0.83
N LYS A 35 0.37 18.87 2.13
CA LYS A 35 0.27 19.88 3.18
C LYS A 35 1.41 20.91 3.09
N ASP A 36 2.58 20.47 2.65
CA ASP A 36 3.75 21.32 2.42
C ASP A 36 3.74 22.00 1.04
N ASP A 37 2.62 21.94 0.30
CA ASP A 37 2.40 22.53 -1.04
C ASP A 37 3.44 22.10 -2.09
N CYS A 38 4.05 20.92 -1.90
CA CYS A 38 5.11 20.40 -2.77
C CYS A 38 4.59 19.43 -3.85
N ALA A 39 3.28 19.38 -4.06
CA ALA A 39 2.63 18.44 -4.98
C ALA A 39 2.51 18.96 -6.44
N ASP A 40 2.79 20.24 -6.68
CA ASP A 40 2.55 20.91 -7.98
C ASP A 40 3.33 20.30 -9.16
N ASN A 41 4.50 19.72 -8.91
CA ASN A 41 5.34 19.11 -9.95
C ASN A 41 5.15 17.58 -10.09
N GLY A 42 4.21 17.03 -9.33
CA GLY A 42 4.00 15.59 -9.16
C GLY A 42 4.98 14.96 -8.17
N ILE A 43 4.51 13.94 -7.45
CA ILE A 43 5.25 13.26 -6.39
C ILE A 43 6.10 12.15 -7.03
N LEU A 44 7.42 12.20 -6.83
CA LEU A 44 8.34 11.17 -7.31
C LEU A 44 8.41 10.02 -6.31
N LEU A 45 8.22 8.79 -6.79
CA LEU A 45 8.26 7.55 -6.03
C LEU A 45 9.38 6.66 -6.58
N PRO A 46 10.66 6.97 -6.32
CA PRO A 46 11.82 6.26 -6.88
C PRO A 46 11.93 4.80 -6.42
N GLU A 47 11.31 4.45 -5.29
CA GLU A 47 11.31 3.09 -4.74
C GLU A 47 10.10 2.26 -5.24
N VAL A 48 9.17 2.86 -6.01
CA VAL A 48 7.92 2.21 -6.39
C VAL A 48 7.80 2.17 -7.91
N THR A 49 7.80 0.96 -8.47
CA THR A 49 7.53 0.74 -9.89
C THR A 49 6.06 0.98 -10.23
N SER A 50 5.76 1.30 -11.48
CA SER A 50 4.38 1.46 -11.98
C SER A 50 3.48 0.30 -11.59
N LYS A 51 3.93 -0.95 -11.79
CA LYS A 51 3.20 -2.19 -11.44
C LYS A 51 2.72 -2.19 -9.99
N ILE A 52 3.60 -1.84 -9.05
CA ILE A 52 3.30 -1.82 -7.62
C ILE A 52 2.43 -0.62 -7.28
N LEU A 53 2.74 0.54 -7.87
CA LEU A 53 1.96 1.75 -7.69
C LEU A 53 0.49 1.56 -8.13
N TYR A 54 0.24 0.88 -9.25
CA TYR A 54 -1.10 0.52 -9.71
C TYR A 54 -1.86 -0.33 -8.68
N LYS A 55 -1.20 -1.35 -8.10
CA LYS A 55 -1.79 -2.19 -7.05
C LYS A 55 -2.12 -1.40 -5.79
N ILE A 56 -1.23 -0.52 -5.35
CA ILE A 56 -1.45 0.33 -4.18
C ILE A 56 -2.64 1.26 -4.40
N ILE A 57 -2.71 1.87 -5.59
CA ILE A 57 -3.83 2.73 -5.96
C ILE A 57 -5.15 1.96 -5.97
N GLU A 58 -5.16 0.74 -6.50
CA GLU A 58 -6.32 -0.15 -6.48
C GLU A 58 -6.77 -0.44 -5.03
N TYR A 59 -5.82 -0.76 -4.16
CA TYR A 59 -6.05 -0.97 -2.73
C TYR A 59 -6.62 0.27 -2.04
N CYS A 60 -5.99 1.43 -2.23
CA CYS A 60 -6.47 2.70 -1.67
C CYS A 60 -7.87 3.04 -2.16
N LYS A 61 -8.17 2.81 -3.44
CA LYS A 61 -9.52 3.02 -3.99
C LYS A 61 -10.54 2.11 -3.32
N LYS A 62 -10.20 0.83 -3.12
CA LYS A 62 -11.07 -0.12 -2.42
C LYS A 62 -11.32 0.27 -0.97
N GLN A 63 -10.31 0.80 -0.29
CA GLN A 63 -10.41 1.31 1.08
C GLN A 63 -11.28 2.57 1.19
N VAL A 64 -11.26 3.44 0.18
CA VAL A 64 -12.13 4.63 0.13
C VAL A 64 -13.58 4.26 -0.21
N GLU A 65 -13.79 3.28 -1.08
CA GLU A 65 -15.12 2.77 -1.44
C GLU A 65 -15.77 1.93 -0.33
N SER A 66 -14.96 1.22 0.47
CA SER A 66 -15.44 0.50 1.66
C SER A 66 -15.60 1.48 2.83
N PRO A 67 -16.82 1.76 3.32
CA PRO A 67 -16.97 2.61 4.49
C PRO A 67 -16.32 1.91 5.69
N LYS A 68 -15.26 2.52 6.26
CA LYS A 68 -14.75 2.18 7.59
C LYS A 68 -15.85 2.51 8.59
N SER A 69 -16.77 1.57 8.83
CA SER A 69 -17.80 1.72 9.85
C SER A 69 -17.12 1.76 11.21
N ASN A 70 -16.96 2.96 11.76
CA ASN A 70 -16.58 3.16 13.16
C ASN A 70 -17.67 2.67 14.13
N ASP A 71 -18.84 2.27 13.61
CA ASP A 71 -19.92 1.71 14.40
C ASP A 71 -19.93 0.18 14.29
N CYS A 72 -19.87 -0.41 15.47
CA CYS A 72 -20.18 -1.80 15.79
C CYS A 72 -21.34 -2.34 14.93
N ALA A 73 -21.14 -3.54 14.35
CA ALA A 73 -22.13 -4.39 13.68
C ALA A 73 -22.40 -4.14 12.18
N THR A 74 -21.53 -4.70 11.32
CA THR A 74 -21.97 -5.52 10.16
C THR A 74 -20.86 -6.51 9.80
N SER A 75 -20.90 -7.70 10.38
CA SER A 75 -19.97 -8.81 10.11
C SER A 75 -19.90 -9.25 8.65
N ALA A 76 -20.85 -8.86 7.79
CA ALA A 76 -20.88 -9.23 6.39
C ALA A 76 -19.99 -8.35 5.47
N VAL A 77 -19.87 -7.04 5.72
CA VAL A 77 -19.07 -6.12 4.88
C VAL A 77 -17.58 -6.33 5.16
N ASP A 78 -17.24 -6.50 6.43
CA ASP A 78 -15.87 -6.80 6.88
C ASP A 78 -15.37 -8.12 6.28
N ASN A 79 -16.24 -9.13 6.17
CA ASN A 79 -15.91 -10.41 5.53
C ASN A 79 -15.67 -10.30 4.02
N HIS A 80 -16.43 -9.45 3.30
CA HIS A 80 -16.20 -9.24 1.87
C HIS A 80 -14.88 -8.48 1.63
N LEU A 81 -14.56 -7.50 2.48
CA LEU A 81 -13.28 -6.80 2.38
C LEU A 81 -12.11 -7.73 2.69
N LYS A 82 -12.20 -8.55 3.74
CA LYS A 82 -11.19 -9.58 4.07
C LYS A 82 -10.98 -10.59 2.95
N ALA A 83 -12.04 -11.05 2.29
CA ALA A 83 -11.92 -11.96 1.15
C ALA A 83 -11.20 -11.29 -0.03
N TRP A 84 -11.54 -10.03 -0.32
CA TRP A 84 -10.87 -9.25 -1.36
C TRP A 84 -9.39 -8.98 -1.01
N ASP A 85 -9.12 -8.62 0.24
CA ASP A 85 -7.77 -8.39 0.77
C ASP A 85 -6.91 -9.66 0.63
N ALA A 86 -7.48 -10.84 0.95
CA ALA A 86 -6.83 -12.14 0.78
C ALA A 86 -6.55 -12.48 -0.69
N GLU A 87 -7.42 -12.09 -1.62
CA GLU A 87 -7.16 -12.23 -3.06
C GLU A 87 -6.13 -11.21 -3.57
N PHE A 88 -6.14 -9.99 -3.02
CA PHE A 88 -5.25 -8.90 -3.41
C PHE A 88 -3.78 -9.22 -3.10
N VAL A 89 -3.53 -9.80 -1.93
CA VAL A 89 -2.21 -10.25 -1.47
C VAL A 89 -1.79 -11.61 -2.01
N LYS A 90 -2.67 -12.29 -2.76
CA LYS A 90 -2.37 -13.56 -3.44
C LYS A 90 -1.55 -13.32 -4.72
N VAL A 91 -0.36 -12.77 -4.53
CA VAL A 91 0.62 -12.47 -5.57
C VAL A 91 1.88 -13.31 -5.36
N ASP A 92 2.81 -13.27 -6.32
CA ASP A 92 4.15 -13.84 -6.16
C ASP A 92 4.92 -13.19 -4.99
N GLN A 93 5.87 -13.92 -4.41
CA GLN A 93 6.64 -13.45 -3.25
C GLN A 93 7.37 -12.13 -3.53
N ASP A 94 7.95 -11.97 -4.71
CA ASP A 94 8.65 -10.75 -5.11
C ASP A 94 7.68 -9.55 -5.09
N THR A 95 6.51 -9.69 -5.72
CA THR A 95 5.47 -8.65 -5.71
C THR A 95 4.93 -8.38 -4.30
N LEU A 96 4.85 -9.40 -3.42
CA LEU A 96 4.43 -9.20 -2.03
C LEU A 96 5.48 -8.41 -1.24
N PHE A 97 6.78 -8.71 -1.40
CA PHE A 97 7.85 -7.93 -0.79
C PHE A 97 7.89 -6.49 -1.31
N ASP A 98 7.77 -6.30 -2.62
CA ASP A 98 7.67 -4.97 -3.21
C ASP A 98 6.47 -4.18 -2.67
N LEU A 99 5.32 -4.84 -2.47
CA LEU A 99 4.15 -4.25 -1.83
C LEU A 99 4.43 -3.83 -0.38
N ILE A 100 5.13 -4.66 0.41
CA ILE A 100 5.52 -4.33 1.78
C ILE A 100 6.41 -3.08 1.80
N LEU A 101 7.43 -3.05 0.93
CA LEU A 101 8.37 -1.94 0.84
C LEU A 101 7.68 -0.65 0.42
N ALA A 102 6.84 -0.72 -0.61
CA ALA A 102 6.12 0.43 -1.11
C ALA A 102 5.04 0.90 -0.11
N ALA A 103 4.36 0.00 0.61
CA ALA A 103 3.43 0.35 1.68
C ALA A 103 4.12 1.05 2.85
N ASN A 104 5.31 0.58 3.23
CA ASN A 104 6.14 1.23 4.25
C ASN A 104 6.63 2.61 3.79
N TYR A 105 7.12 2.71 2.55
CA TYR A 105 7.59 3.96 1.95
C TYR A 105 6.49 5.02 1.89
N LEU A 106 5.32 4.65 1.36
CA LEU A 106 4.15 5.52 1.29
C LEU A 106 3.43 5.69 2.64
N ASN A 107 3.86 4.97 3.67
CA ASN A 107 3.26 4.96 5.01
C ASN A 107 1.74 4.73 4.97
N ILE A 108 1.35 3.62 4.34
CA ILE A 108 -0.03 3.14 4.25
C ILE A 108 -0.21 2.00 5.25
N LYS A 109 -0.57 2.35 6.49
CA LYS A 109 -0.64 1.40 7.60
C LYS A 109 -1.56 0.20 7.33
N SER A 110 -2.73 0.42 6.74
CA SER A 110 -3.70 -0.65 6.44
C SER A 110 -3.14 -1.71 5.49
N LEU A 111 -2.45 -1.27 4.43
CA LEU A 111 -1.81 -2.16 3.48
C LEU A 111 -0.63 -2.90 4.12
N LEU A 112 0.18 -2.18 4.91
CA LEU A 112 1.32 -2.77 5.60
C LEU A 112 0.88 -3.86 6.58
N ASP A 113 -0.13 -3.59 7.41
CA ASP A 113 -0.72 -4.56 8.34
C ASP A 113 -1.28 -5.79 7.60
N LEU A 114 -1.96 -5.58 6.48
CA LEU A 114 -2.47 -6.66 5.63
C LEU A 114 -1.35 -7.55 5.07
N THR A 115 -0.30 -6.94 4.53
CA THR A 115 0.85 -7.69 4.00
C THR A 115 1.58 -8.47 5.10
N TYR A 116 1.75 -7.89 6.29
CA TYR A 116 2.31 -8.61 7.44
C TYR A 116 1.43 -9.77 7.89
N GLN A 117 0.12 -9.58 7.95
CA GLN A 117 -0.81 -10.67 8.28
C GLN A 117 -0.74 -11.79 7.26
N THR A 118 -0.66 -11.45 5.96
CA THR A 118 -0.52 -12.45 4.89
C THR A 118 0.76 -13.26 5.05
N VAL A 119 1.86 -12.57 5.34
CA VAL A 119 3.15 -13.20 5.61
C VAL A 119 3.05 -14.12 6.82
N LEU A 120 2.44 -13.65 7.91
CA LEU A 120 2.17 -14.44 9.12
C LEU A 120 1.39 -15.72 8.81
N ASP A 121 0.28 -15.60 8.07
CA ASP A 121 -0.59 -16.71 7.66
C ASP A 121 0.13 -17.70 6.73
N LEU A 122 1.01 -17.21 5.84
CA LEU A 122 1.90 -18.06 5.03
C LEU A 122 2.96 -18.77 5.88
N THR A 123 3.35 -18.16 7.00
CA THR A 123 4.33 -18.68 7.94
C THR A 123 3.71 -19.37 9.16
N ASP A 124 2.51 -19.95 9.05
CA ASP A 124 1.85 -20.72 10.13
C ASP A 124 2.71 -21.96 10.55
N GLY A 125 3.77 -21.69 11.32
CA GLY A 125 4.86 -22.59 11.72
C GLY A 125 6.26 -21.98 11.86
N LYS A 126 6.54 -20.79 11.29
CA LYS A 126 7.86 -20.13 11.34
C LYS A 126 7.70 -18.65 11.74
N THR A 127 8.23 -18.27 12.88
CA THR A 127 8.01 -16.95 13.50
C THR A 127 8.43 -15.78 12.60
N VAL A 128 7.79 -14.62 12.77
CA VAL A 128 8.17 -13.30 12.20
C VAL A 128 9.68 -13.03 12.31
N GLU A 129 10.31 -13.54 13.38
CA GLU A 129 11.75 -13.50 13.59
C GLU A 129 12.55 -14.15 12.46
N GLU A 130 12.11 -15.29 11.90
CA GLU A 130 12.79 -15.91 10.75
C GLU A 130 12.66 -15.05 9.49
N LEU A 131 11.56 -14.32 9.34
CA LEU A 131 11.33 -13.46 8.18
C LEU A 131 12.12 -12.17 8.25
N ILE A 132 12.21 -11.56 9.45
CA ILE A 132 13.12 -10.44 9.73
C ILE A 132 14.57 -10.90 9.54
N LYS A 133 14.91 -12.12 9.96
CA LYS A 133 16.24 -12.70 9.79
C LYS A 133 16.56 -12.97 8.32
N TRP A 134 15.60 -13.48 7.54
CA TRP A 134 15.75 -13.66 6.09
C TRP A 134 15.92 -12.32 5.37
N TYR A 135 15.12 -11.32 5.74
CA TYR A 135 15.20 -9.97 5.18
C TYR A 135 16.55 -9.31 5.50
N ASN A 136 16.99 -9.34 6.77
CA ASN A 136 18.32 -8.85 7.17
C ASN A 136 19.46 -9.60 6.46
N MET A 137 19.31 -10.91 6.24
CA MET A 137 20.32 -11.71 5.54
C MET A 137 20.41 -11.39 4.05
N LYS A 138 19.32 -10.94 3.41
CA LYS A 138 19.37 -10.40 2.04
C LYS A 138 20.01 -9.02 1.98
N VAL A 139 19.71 -8.14 2.93
CA VAL A 139 20.31 -6.80 3.02
C VAL A 139 21.84 -6.86 3.17
N ASP A 140 22.37 -7.83 3.92
CA ASP A 140 23.81 -8.03 4.09
C ASP A 140 24.54 -8.60 2.85
N GLN A 141 23.82 -9.09 1.83
CA GLN A 141 24.43 -9.58 0.58
C GLN A 141 24.58 -8.49 -0.50
N GLU A 142 23.99 -7.31 -0.29
CA GLU A 142 24.06 -6.15 -1.19
C GLU A 142 25.02 -5.05 -0.72
N ASN A 143 25.85 -5.30 0.31
CA ASN A 143 26.88 -4.38 0.80
C ASN A 143 28.28 -5.00 0.78
#